data_AF-A0A9W4HDA0-F1
#
_entry.id   AF-A0A9W4HDA0-F1
#
_cell.length_a   1.000
_cell.length_b   1.000
_cell.length_c   1.000
_cell.angle_alpha   90.00
_cell.angle_beta   90.00
_cell.angle_gamma   90.00
#
_symmetry.space_group_name_H-M   'P 1'
#
loop_
_entity.id
_entity.type
_entity.pdbx_description
1 polymer ?
#
loop_
_entity_poly.entity_id
_entity_poly.type
_entity_poly.pdbx_seq_one_letter_code
_entity_poly.pdbx_strand_id
1 'polypeptide(L)'
;MNEIAKTFRALHQPGNPVLLTNVYDAATAATIASLPTAPAVATASYAIAASIGIDDNALTKSQNLTAIAAIASAIRATNPLKPLLICKTGTVTRPSWPIPSGRLSHWGL
;
A
#
# COMPACT_ATOMS: atom_id res chain seq x y z
N MET A 1 -0.62 -14.71 -12.96
CA MET A 1 -0.35 -13.32 -12.52
C MET A 1 -1.59 -12.82 -11.79
N ASN A 2 -1.47 -12.23 -10.60
CA ASN A 2 -2.62 -11.89 -9.72
C ASN A 2 -3.56 -10.84 -10.36
N GLU A 3 -4.87 -11.13 -10.46
CA GLU A 3 -5.86 -10.25 -11.08
C GLU A 3 -6.07 -8.92 -10.33
N ILE A 4 -6.00 -8.94 -9.00
CA ILE A 4 -6.08 -7.72 -8.17
C ILE A 4 -4.89 -6.81 -8.46
N ALA A 5 -3.70 -7.38 -8.65
CA ALA A 5 -2.50 -6.62 -8.98
C ALA A 5 -2.58 -6.01 -10.39
N LYS A 6 -3.17 -6.73 -11.36
CA LYS A 6 -3.44 -6.18 -12.70
C LYS A 6 -4.43 -5.03 -12.65
N THR A 7 -5.49 -5.17 -11.85
CA THR A 7 -6.49 -4.12 -11.62
C THR A 7 -5.85 -2.87 -11.03
N PHE A 8 -5.04 -3.03 -9.98
CA PHE A 8 -4.32 -1.91 -9.37
C PHE A 8 -3.37 -1.21 -10.36
N ARG A 9 -2.66 -1.97 -11.19
CA ARG A 9 -1.80 -1.41 -12.23
C ARG A 9 -2.59 -0.61 -13.27
N ALA A 10 -3.77 -1.08 -13.65
CA ALA A 10 -4.63 -0.40 -14.63
C ALA A 10 -5.16 0.95 -14.12
N LEU A 11 -5.21 1.17 -12.80
CA LEU A 11 -5.53 2.46 -12.21
C LEU A 11 -4.45 3.52 -12.50
N HIS A 12 -3.20 3.12 -12.71
CA HIS A 12 -2.10 4.07 -12.92
C HIS A 12 -2.12 4.64 -14.34
N GLN A 13 -2.69 5.83 -14.49
CA GLN A 13 -2.84 6.55 -15.76
C GLN A 13 -2.09 7.89 -15.70
N PRO A 14 -1.11 8.14 -16.58
CA PRO A 14 -0.45 9.43 -16.66
C PRO A 14 -1.46 10.58 -16.82
N GLY A 15 -1.33 11.65 -16.03
CA GLY A 15 -2.25 12.77 -16.03
C GLY A 15 -3.54 12.57 -15.22
N ASN A 16 -3.81 11.37 -14.71
CA ASN A 16 -4.95 11.07 -13.84
C ASN A 16 -4.46 10.34 -12.57
N PRO A 17 -4.01 11.07 -11.54
CA PRO A 17 -3.41 10.48 -10.36
C PRO A 17 -4.42 9.67 -9.54
N VAL A 18 -4.00 8.51 -9.05
CA VAL A 18 -4.83 7.65 -8.18
C VAL A 18 -4.70 8.14 -6.74
N LEU A 19 -5.82 8.54 -6.14
CA LEU A 19 -5.88 8.86 -4.71
C LEU A 19 -6.04 7.57 -3.90
N LEU A 20 -5.14 7.35 -2.94
CA LEU A 20 -5.16 6.20 -2.05
C LEU A 20 -5.29 6.65 -0.60
N THR A 21 -6.32 6.16 0.09
CA THR A 21 -6.50 6.43 1.51
C THR A 21 -5.60 5.50 2.32
N ASN A 22 -4.75 6.09 3.16
CA ASN A 22 -3.91 5.35 4.09
C ASN A 22 -4.74 4.90 5.31
N VAL A 23 -4.75 3.61 5.59
CA VAL A 23 -5.43 2.98 6.75
C VAL A 23 -4.43 2.29 7.66
N TYR A 24 -4.82 2.11 8.93
CA TYR A 24 -3.92 1.65 9.99
C TYR A 24 -4.48 0.50 10.83
N ASP A 25 -5.76 0.14 10.64
CA ASP A 25 -6.42 -0.97 11.33
C ASP A 25 -7.52 -1.64 10.47
N ALA A 26 -8.11 -2.71 10.98
CA ALA A 26 -9.17 -3.45 10.29
C ALA A 26 -10.46 -2.63 10.12
N ALA A 27 -10.80 -1.78 11.11
CA ALA A 27 -12.05 -1.02 11.10
C ALA A 27 -12.03 0.05 10.00
N THR A 28 -10.99 0.88 9.98
CA THR A 28 -10.77 1.91 8.95
C THR A 28 -10.63 1.27 7.56
N ALA A 29 -9.97 0.12 7.46
CA ALA A 29 -9.87 -0.63 6.20
C ALA A 29 -11.24 -1.07 5.66
N ALA A 30 -12.11 -1.61 6.51
CA ALA A 30 -13.47 -1.98 6.13
C ALA A 30 -14.29 -0.75 5.71
N THR A 31 -14.23 0.34 6.47
CA THR A 31 -14.92 1.59 6.15
C THR A 31 -14.52 2.08 4.75
N ILE A 32 -13.22 2.22 4.47
CA ILE A 32 -12.74 2.68 3.17
C ILE A 32 -13.05 1.67 2.05
N ALA A 33 -12.94 0.36 2.31
CA ALA A 33 -13.22 -0.67 1.32
C ALA A 33 -14.69 -0.67 0.86
N SER A 34 -15.61 -0.27 1.74
CA SER A 34 -17.05 -0.16 1.40
C SER A 34 -17.38 1.03 0.49
N LEU A 35 -16.49 2.03 0.41
CA LEU A 35 -16.71 3.21 -0.41
C LEU A 35 -16.51 2.87 -1.91
N PRO A 36 -17.52 3.14 -2.77
CA PRO A 36 -17.36 3.00 -4.22
C PRO A 36 -16.33 3.97 -4.80
N THR A 37 -16.16 5.12 -4.17
CA THR A 37 -15.26 6.20 -4.60
C THR A 37 -13.79 5.94 -4.31
N ALA A 38 -13.46 4.99 -3.43
CA ALA A 38 -12.09 4.62 -3.12
C ALA A 38 -11.62 3.49 -4.06
N PRO A 39 -10.80 3.75 -5.09
CA PRO A 39 -10.45 2.72 -6.08
C PRO A 39 -9.52 1.64 -5.51
N ALA A 40 -8.75 1.95 -4.47
CA ALA A 40 -7.89 1.04 -3.74
C ALA A 40 -7.61 1.57 -2.33
N VAL A 41 -7.07 0.70 -1.47
CA VAL A 41 -6.67 1.01 -0.09
C VAL A 41 -5.15 0.99 0.01
N ALA A 42 -4.57 1.89 0.80
CA ALA A 42 -3.15 1.85 1.13
C ALA A 42 -2.97 1.67 2.64
N THR A 43 -1.88 1.04 3.06
CA THR A 43 -1.41 1.06 4.46
C THR A 43 0.08 1.34 4.49
N ALA A 44 0.56 1.93 5.58
CA ALA A 44 1.96 2.26 5.78
C ALA A 44 2.46 1.80 7.15
N SER A 45 3.72 1.35 7.22
CA SER A 45 4.30 0.86 8.48
C SER A 45 4.30 1.92 9.58
N TYR A 46 4.58 3.18 9.23
CA TYR A 46 4.54 4.28 10.19
C TYR A 46 3.14 4.43 10.81
N ALA A 47 2.08 4.33 9.99
CA ALA A 47 0.71 4.42 10.47
C ALA A 47 0.32 3.23 11.36
N ILE A 48 0.80 2.03 11.03
CA ILE A 48 0.63 0.82 11.85
C ILE A 48 1.38 0.95 13.18
N ALA A 49 2.61 1.46 13.17
CA ALA A 49 3.40 1.67 14.39
C ALA A 49 2.71 2.69 15.31
N ALA A 50 2.28 3.82 14.75
CA ALA A 50 1.56 4.86 15.47
C ALA A 50 0.23 4.35 16.06
N SER A 51 -0.51 3.48 15.35
CA SER A 51 -1.79 2.96 15.84
C SER A 51 -1.65 2.00 17.03
N ILE A 52 -0.49 1.37 17.21
CA ILE A 52 -0.18 0.53 18.38
C ILE A 52 0.70 1.24 19.41
N GLY A 53 0.96 2.55 19.23
CA GLY A 53 1.65 3.38 20.21
C GLY A 53 3.17 3.19 20.28
N ILE A 54 3.82 2.77 19.19
CA ILE A 54 5.28 2.60 19.12
C ILE A 54 5.88 3.40 17.96
N ASP A 55 7.19 3.64 18.01
CA ASP A 55 7.94 4.22 16.89
C ASP A 55 8.02 3.25 15.70
N ASP A 56 8.01 3.76 14.46
CA ASP A 56 8.15 2.93 13.24
C ASP A 56 9.47 2.13 13.22
N ASN A 57 10.51 2.64 13.88
CA ASN A 57 11.79 1.93 14.07
C ASN A 57 11.69 0.76 15.05
N ALA A 58 10.75 0.80 15.98
CA ALA A 58 10.48 -0.28 16.92
C ALA A 58 9.48 -1.32 16.36
N LEU A 59 8.84 -1.02 15.23
CA LEU A 59 7.88 -1.93 14.61
C LEU A 59 8.58 -3.16 14.02
N THR A 60 8.36 -4.31 14.65
CA THR A 60 8.90 -5.57 14.17
C THR A 60 8.19 -6.03 12.89
N LYS A 61 8.90 -6.82 12.07
CA LYS A 61 8.33 -7.45 10.88
C LYS A 61 7.09 -8.29 11.20
N SER A 62 7.11 -9.01 12.32
CA SER A 62 5.98 -9.84 12.76
C SER A 62 4.76 -8.99 13.09
N GLN A 63 4.92 -7.92 13.87
CA GLN A 63 3.82 -6.99 14.17
C GLN A 63 3.24 -6.37 12.90
N ASN A 64 4.10 -5.93 11.98
CA ASN A 64 3.65 -5.36 10.71
C ASN A 64 2.84 -6.36 9.87
N LEU A 65 3.31 -7.61 9.74
CA LEU A 65 2.60 -8.65 9.00
C LEU A 65 1.27 -9.02 9.66
N THR A 66 1.20 -9.08 10.99
CA THR A 66 -0.03 -9.32 11.74
C THR A 66 -1.06 -8.22 11.48
N ALA A 67 -0.65 -6.95 11.55
CA ALA A 67 -1.53 -5.80 11.26
C ALA A 67 -2.01 -5.82 9.80
N ILE A 68 -1.10 -6.04 8.84
CA ILE A 68 -1.43 -6.16 7.41
C ILE A 68 -2.41 -7.32 7.17
N ALA A 69 -2.24 -8.46 7.84
CA ALA A 69 -3.14 -9.60 7.69
C ALA A 69 -4.56 -9.27 8.17
N ALA A 70 -4.69 -8.55 9.29
CA ALA A 70 -5.97 -8.08 9.79
C ALA A 70 -6.64 -7.09 8.82
N ILE A 71 -5.89 -6.10 8.33
CA ILE A 71 -6.35 -5.12 7.32
C ILE A 71 -6.82 -5.84 6.05
N ALA A 72 -6.00 -6.74 5.51
CA ALA A 72 -6.32 -7.48 4.30
C ALA A 72 -7.55 -8.40 4.48
N SER A 73 -7.74 -8.97 5.68
CA SER A 73 -8.93 -9.76 6.01
C SER A 73 -10.20 -8.91 5.98
N ALA A 74 -10.16 -7.74 6.61
CA ALA A 74 -11.28 -6.79 6.63
C ALA A 74 -11.66 -6.30 5.23
N ILE A 75 -10.66 -5.99 4.40
CA ILE A 75 -10.87 -5.62 2.99
C ILE A 75 -11.53 -6.78 2.25
N ARG A 76 -11.02 -8.02 2.37
CA ARG A 76 -11.62 -9.18 1.69
C ARG A 76 -13.06 -9.45 2.09
N ALA A 77 -13.38 -9.30 3.38
CA ALA A 77 -14.74 -9.47 3.88
C ALA A 77 -15.70 -8.40 3.35
N THR A 78 -15.20 -7.18 3.08
CA THR A 78 -16.02 -6.05 2.63
C THR A 78 -16.12 -5.97 1.11
N ASN A 79 -14.98 -6.07 0.42
CA ASN A 79 -14.87 -6.03 -1.03
C ASN A 79 -13.64 -6.84 -1.48
N PRO A 80 -13.81 -8.11 -1.89
CA PRO A 80 -12.70 -9.02 -2.20
C PRO A 80 -11.86 -8.61 -3.41
N LEU A 81 -12.36 -7.72 -4.26
CA LEU A 81 -11.65 -7.23 -5.44
C LEU A 81 -10.90 -5.91 -5.20
N LYS A 82 -11.08 -5.29 -4.03
CA LYS A 82 -10.44 -4.00 -3.71
C LYS A 82 -8.93 -4.20 -3.50
N PRO A 83 -8.07 -3.51 -4.27
CA PRO A 83 -6.62 -3.65 -4.09
C PRO A 83 -6.12 -3.04 -2.78
N LEU A 84 -5.08 -3.65 -2.20
CA LEU A 84 -4.32 -3.15 -1.06
C LEU A 84 -2.87 -2.89 -1.46
N LEU A 85 -2.40 -1.65 -1.29
CA LEU A 85 -0.99 -1.25 -1.37
C LEU A 85 -0.37 -1.19 0.03
N ILE A 86 0.86 -1.67 0.18
CA ILE A 86 1.62 -1.56 1.43
C ILE A 86 2.86 -0.71 1.17
N CYS A 87 3.01 0.39 1.90
CA CYS A 87 4.19 1.24 1.88
C CYS A 87 5.05 0.95 3.10
N LYS A 88 6.30 0.54 2.88
CA LYS A 88 7.33 0.46 3.93
C LYS A 88 8.45 1.42 3.55
N THR A 89 8.89 2.23 4.50
CA THR A 89 10.16 2.94 4.42
C THR A 89 11.28 1.91 4.32
N GLY A 90 11.85 1.77 3.13
CA GLY A 90 13.04 0.97 2.87
C GLY A 90 14.14 1.89 2.36
N THR A 91 15.39 1.56 2.68
CA THR A 91 16.54 2.20 2.04
C THR A 91 16.42 1.95 0.53
N VAL A 92 16.49 3.00 -0.29
CA VAL A 92 16.49 2.87 -1.76
C VAL A 92 17.75 2.10 -2.14
N THR A 93 17.62 0.80 -2.35
CA THR A 93 18.68 -0.01 -2.96
C THR A 93 18.49 0.09 -4.47
N ARG A 94 19.53 0.55 -5.19
CA ARG A 94 19.52 0.51 -6.65
C ARG A 94 19.22 -0.92 -7.09
N PRO A 95 18.22 -1.14 -7.96
CA PRO A 95 17.99 -2.47 -8.50
C PRO A 95 19.26 -2.99 -9.19
N SER A 96 19.53 -4.29 -9.08
CA SER A 96 20.69 -4.95 -9.70
C SER A 96 20.52 -5.17 -11.22
N TRP A 97 19.34 -4.90 -11.78
CA TRP A 97 19.08 -5.04 -13.22
C TRP A 97 19.43 -3.75 -13.99
N PRO A 98 19.79 -3.84 -15.28
CA PRO A 98 20.23 -2.68 -16.07
C PRO A 98 19.10 -1.68 -16.30
N ILE A 99 19.25 -0.44 -15.81
CA ILE A 99 18.29 0.63 -16.09
C ILE A 99 18.51 1.14 -17.52
N PRO A 100 17.50 1.08 -18.41
CA PRO A 100 17.59 1.66 -19.74
C PRO A 100 17.89 3.16 -19.63
N SER A 101 18.92 3.61 -20.36
CA SER A 101 19.52 4.96 -20.28
C SER A 101 18.54 6.13 -20.46
N GLY A 102 17.34 5.89 -21.01
CA GLY A 102 16.32 6.92 -21.25
C GLY A 102 15.36 7.22 -20.08
N ARG A 103 15.49 6.56 -18.92
CA ARG A 103 14.53 6.71 -17.79
C ARG A 103 15.13 7.32 -16.52
N LEU A 104 16.30 7.96 -16.64
CA LEU A 104 17.04 8.53 -15.51
C LEU A 104 16.64 9.98 -15.17
N SER A 105 15.97 10.71 -16.07
CA SER A 105 15.67 12.14 -15.87
C SER A 105 14.43 12.45 -15.02
N HIS A 106 13.60 11.47 -14.68
CA HIS A 106 12.34 11.70 -13.95
C HIS A 106 12.46 11.51 -12.43
N TRP A 107 13.51 10.84 -11.96
CA TRP A 107 13.79 10.64 -10.53
C TRP A 107 15.03 11.44 -10.15
N GLY A 108 14.94 12.76 -10.30
CA GLY A 108 15.97 13.70 -9.87
C GLY A 108 15.86 13.99 -8.37
N LEU A 109 16.98 13.80 -7.68
CA LEU A 109 17.53 14.85 -6.82
C LEU A 109 17.90 16.07 -7.69
#